data_AF-A0A1I3TTY7-F1
#
_entry.id   AF-A0A1I3TTY7-F1
#
_cell.length_a   1.000
_cell.length_b   1.000
_cell.length_c   1.000
_cell.angle_alpha   90.00
_cell.angle_beta   90.00
_cell.angle_gamma   90.00
#
_symmetry.space_group_name_H-M   'P 1'
#
loop_
_entity.id
_entity.type
_entity.pdbx_description
1 polymer ?
#
loop_
_entity_poly.entity_id
_entity_poly.type
_entity_poly.pdbx_seq_one_letter_code
_entity_poly.pdbx_strand_id
1 'polypeptide(L)'
;MKTGPQMNTLLQSLQAKVETQNQTTEAQTQEMLNDFEQRLSQALNAAQQKIMRDMHDLEKLSELIHDRTATQVEEQARKIRQATVELEASRKEWRTVTWKTMLPTYLIGVLLTFWVLLMAVQLTFPEPQNTTAKPGLALFGLERARVSRGPGGLGQVLSLPRGVTLADCPIPNLNGGEVCVETATTR
;
A
#
# COMPACT_ATOMS: atom_id res chain seq x y z
N MET A 1 -57.18 63.66 89.25
CA MET A 1 -55.81 63.17 88.97
C MET A 1 -55.04 64.28 88.29
N LYS A 2 -54.12 64.93 89.01
CA LYS A 2 -53.25 66.00 88.47
C LYS A 2 -52.03 65.30 87.87
N THR A 3 -52.06 64.98 86.58
CA THR A 3 -50.86 64.66 85.80
C THR A 3 -50.06 65.95 85.68
N GLY A 4 -49.08 66.11 86.57
CA GLY A 4 -48.35 67.35 86.78
C GLY A 4 -47.29 67.66 85.71
N PRO A 5 -46.72 68.88 85.74
CA PRO A 5 -45.71 69.40 84.81
C PRO A 5 -44.43 68.56 84.67
N GLN A 6 -44.22 67.55 85.51
CA GLN A 6 -43.12 66.59 85.40
C GLN A 6 -43.20 65.69 84.16
N MET A 7 -44.39 65.40 83.63
CA MET A 7 -44.52 64.50 82.47
C MET A 7 -44.10 65.17 81.17
N ASN A 8 -44.31 66.49 81.06
CA ASN A 8 -43.88 67.27 79.90
C ASN A 8 -42.36 67.49 79.85
N THR A 9 -41.71 67.69 81.00
CA THR A 9 -40.25 67.80 81.06
C THR A 9 -39.55 66.49 80.76
N LEU A 10 -40.14 65.35 81.19
CA LEU A 10 -39.64 64.02 80.84
C LEU A 10 -39.73 63.76 79.32
N LEU A 11 -40.87 64.09 78.69
CA LEU A 11 -41.05 63.98 77.25
C LEU A 11 -40.06 64.85 76.46
N GLN A 12 -39.84 66.10 76.87
CA GLN A 12 -38.85 66.99 76.25
C GLN A 12 -37.41 66.46 76.39
N SER A 13 -37.04 65.97 77.57
CA SER A 13 -35.71 65.39 77.78
C SER A 13 -35.48 64.13 76.94
N LEU A 14 -36.51 63.29 76.78
CA LEU A 14 -36.46 62.09 75.93
C LEU A 14 -36.34 62.47 74.46
N GLN A 15 -37.09 63.45 73.99
CA GLN A 15 -37.03 63.94 72.62
C GLN A 15 -35.64 64.51 72.28
N ALA A 16 -35.08 65.35 73.15
CA ALA A 16 -33.72 65.88 72.99
C ALA A 16 -32.65 64.78 73.00
N LYS A 17 -32.82 63.73 73.84
CA LYS A 17 -31.93 62.57 73.87
C LYS A 17 -32.00 61.75 72.59
N VAL A 18 -33.19 61.58 72.04
CA VAL A 18 -33.41 60.84 70.78
C VAL A 18 -32.83 61.61 69.61
N GLU A 19 -33.05 62.93 69.53
CA GLU A 19 -32.46 63.77 68.46
C GLU A 19 -30.93 63.78 68.52
N THR A 20 -30.34 63.90 69.71
CA THR A 20 -28.88 63.82 69.86
C THR A 20 -28.34 62.43 69.51
N GLN A 21 -29.02 61.34 69.93
CA GLN A 21 -28.63 59.99 69.51
C GLN A 21 -28.72 59.85 67.99
N ASN A 22 -29.78 60.35 67.37
CA ASN A 22 -30.02 60.22 65.94
C ASN A 22 -28.98 60.98 65.12
N GLN A 23 -28.63 62.21 65.53
CA GLN A 23 -27.56 63.00 64.90
C GLN A 23 -26.19 62.34 65.06
N THR A 24 -25.89 61.75 66.22
CA THR A 24 -24.63 61.02 66.39
C THR A 24 -24.56 59.76 65.54
N THR A 25 -25.68 59.04 65.37
CA THR A 25 -25.73 57.88 64.47
C THR A 25 -25.61 58.28 63.01
N GLU A 26 -26.25 59.38 62.59
CA GLU A 26 -26.13 59.89 61.21
C GLU A 26 -24.68 60.27 60.90
N ALA A 27 -24.02 61.06 61.75
CA ALA A 27 -22.63 61.44 61.56
C ALA A 27 -21.69 60.22 61.52
N GLN A 28 -21.91 59.24 62.41
CA GLN A 28 -21.12 58.02 62.46
C GLN A 28 -21.34 57.14 61.21
N THR A 29 -22.58 57.07 60.70
CA THR A 29 -22.88 56.36 59.45
C THR A 29 -22.25 57.04 58.24
N GLN A 30 -22.17 58.37 58.24
CA GLN A 30 -21.61 59.14 57.14
C GLN A 30 -20.09 59.03 57.08
N GLU A 31 -19.43 59.01 58.24
CA GLU A 31 -17.99 58.72 58.34
C GLU A 31 -17.68 57.28 57.90
N MET A 32 -18.51 56.32 58.31
CA MET A 32 -18.36 54.91 57.89
C MET A 32 -18.56 54.73 56.39
N LEU A 33 -19.52 55.43 55.78
CA LEU A 33 -19.73 55.43 54.33
C LEU A 33 -18.50 56.00 53.59
N ASN A 34 -17.95 57.10 54.10
CA ASN A 34 -16.80 57.76 53.47
C ASN A 34 -15.53 56.90 53.57
N ASP A 35 -15.29 56.25 54.71
CA ASP A 35 -14.19 55.28 54.86
C ASP A 35 -14.39 54.06 53.95
N PHE A 36 -15.63 53.57 53.81
CA PHE A 36 -15.94 52.47 52.90
C PHE A 36 -15.71 52.85 51.43
N GLU A 37 -16.16 54.02 51.00
CA GLU A 37 -15.94 54.55 49.65
C GLU A 37 -14.45 54.71 49.37
N GLN A 38 -13.70 55.26 50.32
CA GLN A 38 -12.27 55.45 50.20
C GLN A 38 -11.52 54.12 50.07
N ARG A 39 -11.85 53.13 50.92
CA ARG A 39 -11.27 51.78 50.83
C ARG A 39 -11.64 51.07 49.54
N LEU A 40 -12.88 51.21 49.07
CA LEU A 40 -13.31 50.68 47.78
C LEU A 40 -12.49 51.29 46.65
N SER A 41 -12.36 52.61 46.60
CA SER A 41 -11.60 53.29 45.56
C SER A 41 -10.13 52.84 45.53
N GLN A 42 -9.52 52.64 46.70
CA GLN A 42 -8.15 52.19 46.82
C GLN A 42 -7.99 50.73 46.40
N ALA A 43 -8.91 49.85 46.80
CA ALA A 43 -8.93 48.45 46.39
C ALA A 43 -9.13 48.31 44.88
N LEU A 44 -10.01 49.13 44.29
CA LEU A 44 -10.31 49.11 42.87
C LEU A 44 -9.12 49.61 42.04
N ASN A 45 -8.46 50.69 42.47
CA ASN A 45 -7.22 51.17 41.85
C ASN A 45 -6.09 50.14 41.95
N ALA A 46 -5.92 49.50 43.11
CA ALA A 46 -4.92 48.45 43.28
C ALA A 46 -5.19 47.23 42.38
N ALA A 47 -6.46 46.82 42.27
CA ALA A 47 -6.88 45.74 41.38
C ALA A 47 -6.65 46.11 39.91
N GLN A 48 -7.00 47.31 39.48
CA GLN A 48 -6.78 47.79 38.11
C GLN A 48 -5.30 47.84 37.76
N GLN A 49 -4.46 48.33 38.67
CA GLN A 49 -3.01 48.38 38.47
C GLN A 49 -2.36 47.00 38.48
N LYS A 50 -2.96 46.03 39.19
CA LYS A 50 -2.55 44.63 39.14
C LYS A 50 -2.93 43.98 37.81
N ILE A 51 -4.16 44.19 37.33
CA ILE A 51 -4.61 43.69 36.03
C ILE A 51 -3.74 44.22 34.89
N MET A 52 -3.38 45.51 34.91
CA MET A 52 -2.47 46.07 33.91
C MET A 52 -1.08 45.40 33.92
N ARG A 53 -0.54 45.10 35.10
CA ARG A 53 0.73 44.39 35.22
C ARG A 53 0.64 42.95 34.71
N ASP A 54 -0.40 42.23 35.12
CA ASP A 54 -0.62 40.85 34.68
C ASP A 54 -0.80 40.77 33.16
N MET A 55 -1.52 41.72 32.55
CA MET A 55 -1.66 41.79 31.08
C MET A 55 -0.32 42.03 30.38
N HIS A 56 0.51 42.93 30.90
CA HIS A 56 1.83 43.21 30.32
C HIS A 56 2.79 42.03 30.45
N ASP A 57 2.73 41.29 31.56
CA ASP A 57 3.53 40.09 31.76
C ASP A 57 3.04 38.94 30.85
N LEU A 58 1.72 38.81 30.64
CA LEU A 58 1.16 37.87 29.67
C LEU A 58 1.63 38.18 28.23
N GLU A 59 1.67 39.44 27.84
CA GLU A 59 2.13 39.87 26.51
C GLU A 59 3.59 39.48 26.28
N LYS A 60 4.47 39.73 27.25
CA LYS A 60 5.87 39.30 27.20
C LYS A 60 6.04 37.78 27.15
N LEU A 61 5.26 37.05 27.95
CA LEU A 61 5.26 35.59 27.93
C LEU A 61 4.82 35.06 26.57
N SER A 62 3.78 35.66 25.97
CA SER A 62 3.30 35.31 24.64
C SER A 62 4.37 35.54 23.57
N GLU A 63 5.04 36.70 23.58
CA GLU A 63 6.11 37.01 22.64
C GLU A 63 7.28 36.02 22.75
N LEU A 64 7.69 35.70 23.98
CA LEU A 64 8.79 34.77 24.25
C LEU A 64 8.44 33.32 23.85
N ILE A 65 7.19 32.90 24.05
CA ILE A 65 6.71 31.62 23.55
C ILE A 65 6.70 31.62 22.02
N HIS A 66 6.21 32.69 21.39
CA HIS A 66 6.14 32.77 19.94
C HIS A 66 7.54 32.66 19.30
N ASP A 67 8.53 33.38 19.84
CA ASP A 67 9.92 33.35 19.36
C ASP A 67 10.56 31.96 19.55
N ARG A 68 10.36 31.33 20.70
CA ARG A 68 10.82 29.93 20.93
C ARG A 68 10.15 28.94 20.00
N THR A 69 8.87 29.13 19.71
CA THR A 69 8.14 28.20 18.85
C THR A 69 8.56 28.37 17.39
N ALA A 70 8.75 29.61 16.93
CA ALA A 70 9.24 29.91 15.59
C ALA A 70 10.63 29.30 15.35
N THR A 71 11.57 29.50 16.29
CA THR A 71 12.91 28.93 16.20
C THR A 71 12.92 27.40 16.21
N GLN A 72 12.09 26.76 17.05
CA GLN A 72 11.95 25.30 17.05
C GLN A 72 11.36 24.77 15.73
N VAL A 73 10.37 25.45 15.16
CA VAL A 73 9.76 25.06 13.88
C VAL A 73 10.78 25.18 12.75
N GLU A 74 11.57 26.26 12.70
CA GLU A 74 12.63 26.41 11.70
C GLU A 74 13.70 25.31 11.83
N GLU A 75 14.10 24.97 13.05
CA GLU A 75 15.10 23.93 13.28
C GLU A 75 14.57 22.53 12.89
N GLN A 76 13.31 22.23 13.23
CA GLN A 76 12.66 20.99 12.80
C GLN A 76 12.49 20.93 11.28
N ALA A 77 12.07 22.03 10.65
CA ALA A 77 11.95 22.11 9.19
C ALA A 77 13.31 21.88 8.51
N ARG A 78 14.40 22.40 9.08
CA ARG A 78 15.76 22.15 8.59
C ARG A 78 16.16 20.68 8.72
N LYS A 79 15.89 20.04 9.86
CA LYS A 79 16.16 18.60 10.08
C LYS A 79 15.37 17.72 9.11
N ILE A 80 14.09 18.03 8.87
CA ILE A 80 13.26 17.32 7.90
C ILE A 80 13.84 17.46 6.49
N ARG A 81 14.23 18.67 6.07
CA ARG A 81 14.86 18.88 4.75
C ARG A 81 16.15 18.05 4.59
N GLN A 82 17.01 18.03 5.62
CA GLN A 82 18.22 17.21 5.59
C GLN A 82 17.90 15.71 5.47
N ALA A 83 16.97 15.21 6.30
CA ALA A 83 16.53 13.81 6.23
C ALA A 83 15.92 13.46 4.87
N THR A 84 15.16 14.37 4.24
CA THR A 84 14.61 14.14 2.89
C THR A 84 15.70 14.07 1.83
N VAL A 85 16.75 14.89 1.93
CA VAL A 85 17.88 14.85 0.99
C VAL A 85 18.68 13.56 1.16
N GLU A 86 18.91 13.11 2.40
CA GLU A 86 19.56 11.82 2.68
C GLU A 86 18.73 10.63 2.19
N LEU A 87 17.41 10.67 2.38
CA LEU A 87 16.48 9.67 1.85
C LEU A 87 16.48 9.64 0.32
N GLU A 88 16.55 10.79 -0.35
CA GLU A 88 16.64 10.86 -1.81
C GLU A 88 17.98 10.32 -2.33
N ALA A 89 19.09 10.61 -1.64
CA ALA A 89 20.40 10.08 -1.98
C ALA A 89 20.43 8.55 -1.83
N SER A 90 19.95 8.04 -0.70
CA SER A 90 19.78 6.60 -0.45
C SER A 90 18.88 5.96 -1.51
N ARG A 91 17.73 6.57 -1.84
CA ARG A 91 16.82 6.06 -2.87
C ARG A 91 17.47 5.96 -4.25
N LYS A 92 18.34 6.90 -4.62
CA LYS A 92 19.12 6.84 -5.88
C LYS A 92 20.13 5.69 -5.85
N GLU A 93 20.84 5.50 -4.74
CA GLU A 93 21.77 4.39 -4.57
C GLU A 93 21.05 3.04 -4.71
N TRP A 94 19.96 2.84 -3.98
CA TRP A 94 19.15 1.61 -4.06
C TRP A 94 18.64 1.35 -5.47
N ARG A 95 18.06 2.36 -6.14
CA ARG A 95 17.56 2.18 -7.52
C ARG A 95 18.67 1.78 -8.49
N THR A 96 19.86 2.35 -8.33
CA THR A 96 21.02 2.04 -9.19
C THR A 96 21.55 0.63 -8.92
N VAL A 97 21.66 0.24 -7.66
CA VAL A 97 22.12 -1.09 -7.25
C VAL A 97 21.11 -2.16 -7.67
N THR A 98 19.81 -1.99 -7.39
CA THR A 98 18.77 -2.96 -7.74
C THR A 98 18.65 -3.14 -9.25
N TRP A 99 18.71 -2.06 -10.04
CA TRP A 99 18.68 -2.17 -11.51
C TRP A 99 19.90 -2.92 -12.06
N LYS A 100 21.09 -2.67 -11.50
CA LYS A 100 22.33 -3.30 -11.95
C LYS A 100 22.43 -4.78 -11.55
N THR A 101 21.87 -5.17 -10.40
CA THR A 101 22.06 -6.52 -9.85
C THR A 101 20.87 -7.46 -10.05
N MET A 102 19.62 -6.98 -10.04
CA MET A 102 18.47 -7.87 -10.18
C MET A 102 18.09 -8.15 -11.64
N LEU A 103 18.16 -7.14 -12.51
CA LEU A 103 17.75 -7.28 -13.91
C LEU A 103 18.47 -8.42 -14.65
N PRO A 104 19.81 -8.59 -14.51
CA PRO A 104 20.53 -9.69 -15.16
C PRO A 104 20.12 -11.06 -14.61
N THR A 105 19.91 -11.17 -13.30
CA THR A 105 19.60 -12.45 -12.64
C THR A 105 18.24 -12.99 -13.06
N TYR A 106 17.23 -12.11 -13.18
CA TYR A 106 15.93 -12.50 -13.70
C TYR A 106 15.99 -12.90 -15.18
N LEU A 107 16.72 -12.15 -16.00
CA LEU A 107 16.91 -12.49 -17.42
C LEU A 107 17.59 -13.85 -17.60
N ILE A 108 18.63 -14.14 -16.81
CA ILE A 108 19.34 -15.42 -16.82
C ILE A 108 18.40 -16.56 -16.38
N GLY A 109 17.60 -16.35 -15.34
CA GLY A 109 16.62 -17.34 -14.86
C GLY A 109 15.57 -17.68 -15.92
N VAL A 110 15.03 -16.70 -16.64
CA VAL A 110 14.04 -16.90 -17.71
C VAL A 110 14.68 -17.60 -18.92
N LEU A 111 15.90 -17.23 -19.30
CA LEU A 111 16.62 -17.89 -20.40
C LEU A 111 16.92 -19.36 -20.09
N LEU A 112 17.33 -19.66 -18.85
CA LEU A 112 17.61 -21.03 -18.42
C LEU A 112 16.36 -21.91 -18.42
N THR A 113 15.24 -21.42 -17.88
CA THR A 113 13.99 -22.20 -17.88
C THR A 113 13.48 -22.45 -19.29
N PHE A 114 13.57 -21.45 -20.18
CA PHE A 114 13.21 -21.61 -21.58
C PHE A 114 14.11 -22.62 -22.31
N TRP A 115 15.42 -22.58 -22.07
CA TRP A 115 16.38 -23.50 -22.70
C TRP A 115 16.16 -24.95 -22.24
N VAL A 116 15.91 -25.17 -20.95
CA VAL A 116 15.57 -26.50 -20.41
C VAL A 116 14.28 -27.03 -21.04
N LEU A 117 13.27 -26.17 -21.23
CA LEU A 117 12.01 -26.56 -21.86
C LEU A 117 12.23 -27.00 -23.32
N LEU A 118 13.03 -26.26 -24.09
CA LEU A 118 13.36 -26.62 -25.47
C LEU A 118 14.11 -27.96 -25.55
N MET A 119 15.07 -28.19 -24.66
CA MET A 119 15.78 -29.47 -24.61
C MET A 119 14.86 -30.64 -24.22
N ALA A 120 13.90 -30.42 -23.32
CA ALA A 120 12.91 -31.44 -22.96
C ALA A 120 12.01 -31.82 -24.14
N VAL A 121 11.62 -30.86 -24.97
CA VAL A 121 10.80 -31.10 -26.18
C VAL A 121 11.56 -31.93 -27.23
N GLN A 122 12.84 -31.61 -27.47
CA GLN A 122 13.67 -32.37 -28.41
C GLN A 122 13.90 -33.82 -27.98
N LEU A 123 13.94 -34.09 -26.67
CA LEU A 123 14.07 -35.45 -26.14
C LEU A 123 12.77 -36.25 -26.19
N THR A 124 11.60 -35.60 -26.16
CA THR A 124 10.30 -36.27 -26.16
C THR A 124 9.78 -36.60 -27.57
N PHE A 125 10.24 -35.88 -28.60
CA PHE A 125 9.85 -36.13 -29.99
C PHE A 125 11.08 -36.11 -30.91
N PRO A 126 11.82 -37.23 -31.03
CA PRO A 126 12.90 -37.30 -32.02
C PRO A 126 12.32 -37.24 -33.44
N GLU A 127 12.86 -36.34 -34.28
CA GLU A 127 12.49 -36.24 -35.69
C GLU A 127 12.69 -37.58 -36.43
N PRO A 128 11.75 -38.02 -37.29
CA PRO A 128 11.90 -39.26 -38.04
C PRO A 128 13.00 -39.11 -39.10
N GLN A 129 14.06 -39.91 -38.97
CA GLN A 129 15.06 -40.05 -40.03
C GLN A 129 14.41 -40.62 -41.30
N ASN A 130 14.44 -39.84 -42.38
CA ASN A 130 14.03 -40.27 -43.72
C ASN A 130 14.95 -41.41 -44.21
N THR A 131 14.50 -42.66 -44.08
CA THR A 131 15.16 -43.81 -44.71
C THR A 131 14.64 -44.00 -46.13
N THR A 132 15.25 -43.30 -47.09
CA THR A 132 15.03 -43.54 -48.52
C THR A 132 15.65 -44.89 -48.90
N ALA A 133 14.82 -45.92 -49.11
CA ALA A 133 15.28 -47.23 -49.59
C ALA A 133 15.68 -47.15 -51.07
N LYS A 134 16.86 -47.69 -51.40
CA LYS A 134 17.42 -47.81 -52.77
C LYS A 134 16.51 -48.68 -53.67
N PRO A 135 16.20 -48.29 -54.92
CA PRO A 135 15.46 -49.13 -55.84
C PRO A 135 16.42 -50.11 -56.54
N GLY A 136 16.24 -51.41 -56.30
CA GLY A 136 16.93 -52.48 -57.02
C GLY A 136 15.91 -53.46 -57.59
N LEU A 137 15.99 -53.69 -58.91
CA LEU A 137 15.32 -54.70 -59.74
C LEU A 137 13.89 -54.37 -60.24
N ALA A 138 13.84 -54.08 -61.55
CA ALA A 138 12.74 -54.19 -62.52
C ALA A 138 11.28 -54.11 -62.01
N LEU A 139 10.76 -52.89 -61.86
CA LEU A 139 9.36 -52.58 -61.54
C LEU A 139 8.43 -52.57 -62.76
N PHE A 140 8.50 -53.54 -63.66
CA PHE A 140 7.54 -53.58 -64.78
C PHE A 140 6.16 -54.05 -64.26
N GLY A 141 5.21 -53.12 -64.10
CA GLY A 141 3.81 -53.39 -63.73
C GLY A 141 3.48 -53.38 -62.24
N LEU A 142 4.48 -53.28 -61.35
CA LEU A 142 4.31 -53.22 -59.88
C LEU A 142 4.47 -51.82 -59.27
N GLU A 143 4.54 -50.77 -60.10
CA GLU A 143 4.79 -49.37 -59.70
C GLU A 143 3.80 -48.82 -58.66
N ARG A 144 2.66 -49.51 -58.44
CA ARG A 144 1.62 -49.11 -57.50
C ARG A 144 1.34 -50.14 -56.41
N ALA A 145 2.17 -51.17 -56.28
CA ALA A 145 2.07 -52.12 -55.17
C ALA A 145 2.40 -51.39 -53.86
N ARG A 146 1.49 -51.45 -52.88
CA ARG A 146 1.69 -50.84 -51.56
C ARG A 146 1.83 -51.92 -50.52
N VAL A 147 2.84 -51.76 -49.69
CA VAL A 147 3.08 -52.63 -48.55
C VAL A 147 2.73 -51.84 -47.29
N SER A 148 1.62 -52.19 -46.65
CA SER A 148 1.20 -51.57 -45.39
C SER A 148 1.55 -52.50 -44.23
N ARG A 149 2.20 -51.94 -43.20
CA ARG A 149 2.51 -52.65 -41.96
C ARG A 149 1.49 -52.28 -40.89
N GLY A 150 1.00 -53.27 -40.15
CA GLY A 150 0.07 -53.03 -39.05
C GLY A 150 0.69 -52.15 -37.95
N PRO A 151 -0.12 -51.36 -37.22
CA PRO A 151 0.36 -50.60 -36.08
C PRO A 151 1.00 -51.54 -35.05
N GLY A 152 2.20 -51.19 -34.56
CA GLY A 152 3.00 -52.05 -33.67
C GLY A 152 3.86 -53.11 -34.39
N GLY A 153 3.92 -53.12 -35.73
CA GLY A 153 4.77 -54.03 -36.49
C GLY A 153 4.20 -55.45 -36.65
N LEU A 154 2.98 -55.69 -36.16
CA LEU A 154 2.28 -56.96 -36.28
C LEU A 154 1.66 -57.08 -37.68
N GLY A 155 2.29 -57.88 -38.53
CA GLY A 155 1.80 -58.24 -39.86
C GLY A 155 2.13 -57.23 -40.97
N GLN A 156 2.30 -57.76 -42.18
CA GLN A 156 2.55 -57.01 -43.39
C GLN A 156 1.50 -57.42 -44.43
N VAL A 157 0.75 -56.45 -44.94
CA VAL A 157 -0.26 -56.67 -45.97
C VAL A 157 0.26 -56.07 -47.28
N LEU A 158 0.39 -56.92 -48.30
CA LEU A 158 0.74 -56.53 -49.66
C LEU A 158 -0.56 -56.25 -50.44
N SER A 159 -0.77 -55.01 -50.85
CA SER A 159 -1.88 -54.62 -51.71
C SER A 159 -1.40 -54.52 -53.16
N LEU A 160 -1.93 -55.40 -54.00
CA LEU A 160 -1.61 -55.49 -55.43
C LEU A 160 -2.57 -54.62 -56.25
N PRO A 161 -2.09 -53.98 -57.34
CA PRO A 161 -2.94 -53.18 -58.23
C PRO A 161 -3.96 -54.04 -58.99
N ARG A 162 -5.06 -53.43 -59.43
CA ARG A 162 -6.13 -54.11 -60.20
C ARG A 162 -5.56 -54.70 -61.50
N GLY A 163 -5.85 -55.97 -61.76
CA GLY A 163 -5.37 -56.70 -62.95
C GLY A 163 -4.13 -57.57 -62.73
N VAL A 164 -3.62 -57.63 -61.48
CA VAL A 164 -2.56 -58.55 -61.07
C VAL A 164 -3.17 -59.63 -60.18
N THR A 165 -2.96 -60.90 -60.51
CA THR A 165 -3.47 -62.06 -59.75
C THR A 165 -2.33 -62.86 -59.16
N LEU A 166 -2.55 -63.51 -58.01
CA LEU A 166 -1.58 -64.47 -57.47
C LEU A 166 -1.55 -65.69 -58.40
N ALA A 167 -0.34 -66.12 -58.76
CA ALA A 167 -0.11 -67.32 -59.55
C ALA A 167 0.64 -68.36 -58.71
N ASP A 168 0.42 -69.64 -59.04
CA ASP A 168 1.17 -70.73 -58.42
C ASP A 168 2.62 -70.68 -58.91
N CYS A 169 3.55 -70.50 -57.96
CA CYS A 169 4.97 -70.46 -58.27
C CYS A 169 5.44 -71.83 -58.81
N PRO A 170 6.13 -71.89 -59.96
CA PRO A 170 6.68 -73.15 -60.48
C PRO A 170 7.81 -73.72 -59.60
N ILE A 171 8.35 -72.93 -58.67
CA ILE A 171 9.36 -73.33 -57.70
C ILE A 171 8.68 -73.41 -56.31
N PRO A 172 8.67 -74.56 -55.64
CA PRO A 172 8.07 -74.69 -54.32
C PRO A 172 8.80 -73.81 -53.31
N ASN A 173 8.07 -72.86 -52.71
CA ASN A 173 8.63 -71.89 -51.78
C ASN A 173 8.81 -72.52 -50.39
N LEU A 174 10.00 -73.07 -50.15
CA LEU A 174 10.34 -73.79 -48.91
C LEU A 174 10.51 -72.87 -47.69
N ASN A 175 10.66 -71.55 -47.87
CA ASN A 175 10.94 -70.61 -46.79
C ASN A 175 9.82 -69.61 -46.49
N GLY A 176 8.65 -69.73 -47.15
CA GLY A 176 7.43 -68.98 -46.83
C GLY A 176 7.64 -67.46 -46.80
N GLY A 177 7.54 -66.78 -47.94
CA GLY A 177 7.64 -65.32 -47.97
C GLY A 177 7.66 -64.66 -49.35
N GLU A 178 7.72 -65.44 -50.42
CA GLU A 178 7.69 -64.94 -51.80
C GLU A 178 6.40 -65.43 -52.47
N VAL A 179 5.69 -64.51 -53.12
CA VAL A 179 4.46 -64.78 -53.84
C VAL A 179 4.68 -64.46 -55.32
N CYS A 180 4.31 -65.38 -56.21
CA CYS A 180 4.33 -65.12 -57.64
C CYS A 180 3.05 -64.39 -58.04
N VAL A 181 3.21 -63.41 -58.92
CA VAL A 181 2.12 -62.57 -59.39
C VAL A 181 2.15 -62.52 -60.90
N GLU A 182 0.97 -62.72 -61.49
CA GLU A 182 0.74 -62.69 -62.92
C GLU A 182 0.18 -61.32 -63.31
N THR A 183 0.80 -60.70 -64.31
CA THR A 183 0.40 -59.41 -64.88
C THR A 183 -0.14 -59.60 -66.30
N ALA A 184 -0.92 -58.65 -66.82
CA ALA A 184 -1.49 -58.72 -68.18
C ALA A 184 -0.45 -58.86 -69.31
N THR A 185 0.82 -58.52 -69.04
CA THR A 185 1.95 -58.64 -69.96
C THR A 185 2.70 -59.98 -69.87
N THR A 186 2.48 -60.75 -68.81
CA THR A 186 3.13 -62.06 -68.56
C THR A 186 2.16 -63.23 -68.71
N ARG A 187 0.97 -62.98 -69.25
CA ARG A 187 -0.08 -63.97 -69.55
C ARG A 187 0.08 -64.54 -70.95
#